data_AF-A0A7K2FE92-F1
#
_entry.id   AF-A0A7K2FE92-F1
#
_cell.length_a   1.000
_cell.length_b   1.000
_cell.length_c   1.000
_cell.angle_alpha   90.00
_cell.angle_beta   90.00
_cell.angle_gamma   90.00
#
_symmetry.space_group_name_H-M   'P 1'
#
loop_
_entity.id
_entity.type
_entity.pdbx_description
1 polymer ?
#
loop_
_entity_poly.entity_id
_entity_poly.type
_entity_poly.pdbx_seq_one_letter_code
_entity_poly.pdbx_strand_id
1 'polypeptide(L)'
;GVFLRSGNDAVHVLSAMNGGVGATVQDMQAHADQLQALDTSVVSPDGYDAPGQVSSAYDLSLFARSGLQKKDFREYCSTVRARFPSGTAQKGKGKAVTEYQDIQNTNRLLSGDTDVPVYQGIAGVKNGNTTNAGATFTGVAERGGKVLLVTVMNPAKAEHNEVYKETAKLFDWGFQAAGKVQPVGSLVPPKNAVTASPSTSGSASASASAGTSAPATPGTPPGAAGAEPVASAAVQGGGHRG
;
A
#
# COMPACT_ATOMS: atom_id res chain seq x y z
N GLY A 1 -8.92 -3.13 -14.70
CA GLY A 1 -10.23 -2.45 -14.61
C GLY A 1 -10.38 -1.70 -13.30
N VAL A 2 -10.54 -2.44 -12.19
CA VAL A 2 -10.85 -1.91 -10.84
C VAL A 2 -9.93 -0.76 -10.41
N PHE A 3 -8.61 -0.96 -10.38
CA PHE A 3 -7.69 0.10 -9.93
C PHE A 3 -7.62 1.31 -10.87
N LEU A 4 -7.57 1.07 -12.19
CA LEU A 4 -7.33 2.14 -13.15
C LEU A 4 -8.56 3.04 -13.34
N ARG A 5 -9.72 2.45 -13.59
CA ARG A 5 -10.93 3.20 -13.99
C ARG A 5 -12.06 3.12 -12.98
N SER A 6 -11.84 2.49 -11.82
CA SER A 6 -12.93 2.16 -10.89
C SER A 6 -14.03 1.37 -11.62
N GLY A 7 -13.62 0.45 -12.51
CA GLY A 7 -14.55 -0.30 -13.35
C GLY A 7 -15.40 -1.25 -12.53
N ASN A 8 -16.64 -0.88 -12.28
CA ASN A 8 -17.61 -1.67 -11.51
C ASN A 8 -18.03 -2.94 -12.27
N ASP A 9 -17.99 -2.91 -13.59
CA ASP A 9 -18.09 -4.09 -14.45
C ASP A 9 -17.08 -5.18 -14.03
N ALA A 10 -15.81 -4.80 -13.85
CA ALA A 10 -14.77 -5.69 -13.39
C ALA A 10 -15.03 -6.18 -11.94
N VAL A 11 -15.59 -5.33 -11.07
CA VAL A 11 -15.99 -5.74 -9.72
C VAL A 11 -17.07 -6.81 -9.76
N HIS A 12 -18.11 -6.64 -10.58
CA HIS A 12 -19.18 -7.64 -10.72
C HIS A 12 -18.67 -8.96 -11.31
N VAL A 13 -17.76 -8.90 -12.30
CA VAL A 13 -17.13 -10.12 -12.85
C VAL A 13 -16.32 -10.84 -11.77
N LEU A 14 -15.48 -10.12 -11.02
CA LEU A 14 -14.71 -10.71 -9.91
C LEU A 14 -15.62 -11.28 -8.84
N SER A 15 -16.73 -10.59 -8.53
CA SER A 15 -17.72 -11.07 -7.57
C SER A 15 -18.39 -12.35 -8.07
N ALA A 16 -18.76 -12.43 -9.34
CA ALA A 16 -19.33 -13.63 -9.94
C ALA A 16 -18.34 -14.81 -9.89
N MET A 17 -17.06 -14.56 -10.14
CA MET A 17 -15.99 -15.56 -10.02
C MET A 17 -15.78 -16.03 -8.58
N ASN A 18 -16.06 -15.17 -7.59
CA ASN A 18 -15.97 -15.47 -6.15
C ASN A 18 -17.27 -16.09 -5.59
N GLY A 19 -18.15 -16.65 -6.43
CA GLY A 19 -19.40 -17.26 -5.98
C GLY A 19 -20.58 -16.29 -5.88
N GLY A 20 -20.47 -15.10 -6.46
CA GLY A 20 -21.51 -14.08 -6.53
C GLY A 20 -21.32 -12.94 -5.51
N VAL A 21 -22.19 -11.93 -5.62
CA VAL A 21 -22.13 -10.73 -4.77
C VAL A 21 -22.27 -11.07 -3.29
N GLY A 22 -23.19 -11.97 -2.92
CA GLY A 22 -23.40 -12.37 -1.53
C GLY A 22 -22.16 -12.98 -0.87
N ALA A 23 -21.53 -13.95 -1.55
CA ALA A 23 -20.28 -14.56 -1.08
C ALA A 23 -19.15 -13.53 -0.99
N THR A 24 -19.04 -12.65 -1.99
CA THR A 24 -18.02 -11.59 -2.01
C THR A 24 -18.16 -10.62 -0.85
N VAL A 25 -19.38 -10.17 -0.54
CA VAL A 25 -19.65 -9.27 0.60
C VAL A 25 -19.32 -9.97 1.92
N GLN A 26 -19.66 -11.25 2.07
CA GLN A 26 -19.31 -12.05 3.25
C GLN A 26 -17.79 -12.16 3.42
N ASP A 27 -17.05 -12.48 2.36
CA ASP A 27 -15.59 -12.58 2.39
C ASP A 27 -14.93 -11.22 2.69
N MET A 28 -15.46 -10.13 2.13
CA MET A 28 -15.00 -8.77 2.40
C MET A 28 -15.20 -8.39 3.87
N GLN A 29 -16.38 -8.66 4.43
CA GLN A 29 -16.65 -8.38 5.85
C GLN A 29 -15.78 -9.26 6.75
N ALA A 30 -15.65 -10.55 6.46
CA ALA A 30 -14.78 -11.46 7.20
C ALA A 30 -13.31 -10.98 7.17
N HIS A 31 -12.85 -10.45 6.04
CA HIS A 31 -11.51 -9.87 5.94
C HIS A 31 -11.39 -8.57 6.73
N ALA A 32 -12.43 -7.72 6.75
CA ALA A 32 -12.47 -6.54 7.61
C ALA A 32 -12.33 -6.91 9.09
N ASP A 33 -13.08 -7.91 9.54
CA ASP A 33 -13.02 -8.44 10.90
C ASP A 33 -11.66 -9.03 11.23
N GLN A 34 -11.01 -9.72 10.28
CA GLN A 34 -9.67 -10.28 10.42
C GLN A 34 -8.61 -9.18 10.60
N LEU A 35 -8.76 -8.07 9.88
CA LEU A 35 -7.86 -6.92 9.94
C LEU A 35 -8.16 -6.00 11.13
N GLN A 36 -9.24 -6.26 11.87
CA GLN A 36 -9.72 -5.43 12.97
C GLN A 36 -10.18 -4.03 12.51
N ALA A 37 -10.79 -3.97 11.33
CA ALA A 37 -11.42 -2.76 10.80
C ALA A 37 -12.85 -2.64 11.34
N LEU A 38 -12.97 -2.16 12.58
CA LEU A 38 -14.21 -2.26 13.38
C LEU A 38 -15.25 -1.17 13.07
N ASP A 39 -14.87 -0.14 12.31
CA ASP A 39 -15.78 0.91 11.83
C ASP A 39 -16.31 0.60 10.42
N THR A 40 -16.01 -0.60 9.90
CA THR A 40 -16.35 -1.00 8.53
C THR A 40 -17.54 -1.97 8.49
N SER A 41 -18.54 -1.61 7.71
CA SER A 41 -19.69 -2.46 7.35
C SER A 41 -19.79 -2.52 5.84
N VAL A 42 -19.61 -3.72 5.28
CA VAL A 42 -19.64 -3.95 3.83
C VAL A 42 -21.06 -4.36 3.40
N VAL A 43 -21.62 -3.61 2.44
CA VAL A 43 -22.96 -3.90 1.89
C VAL A 43 -22.88 -4.27 0.41
N SER A 44 -22.00 -3.62 -0.35
CA SER A 44 -21.72 -3.93 -1.74
C SER A 44 -20.20 -4.01 -2.01
N PRO A 45 -19.79 -4.74 -3.06
CA PRO A 45 -18.37 -4.85 -3.42
C PRO A 45 -17.86 -3.66 -4.27
N ASP A 46 -18.75 -2.85 -4.83
CA ASP A 46 -18.45 -1.79 -5.80
C ASP A 46 -18.27 -0.40 -5.19
N GLY A 47 -18.64 -0.22 -3.92
CA GLY A 47 -18.47 1.03 -3.19
C GLY A 47 -19.50 2.11 -3.54
N TYR A 48 -20.58 1.79 -4.26
CA TYR A 48 -21.71 2.73 -4.39
C TYR A 48 -22.41 2.96 -3.04
N ASP A 49 -23.07 4.12 -2.92
CA ASP A 49 -23.83 4.45 -1.71
C ASP A 49 -24.89 3.37 -1.44
N ALA A 50 -24.78 2.73 -0.29
CA ALA A 50 -25.71 1.70 0.18
C ALA A 50 -26.05 1.95 1.66
N PRO A 51 -27.32 1.83 2.07
CA PRO A 51 -27.70 2.00 3.46
C PRO A 51 -26.91 1.07 4.40
N GLY A 52 -26.26 1.65 5.41
CA GLY A 52 -25.44 0.90 6.37
C GLY A 52 -24.01 0.58 5.90
N GLN A 53 -23.62 0.99 4.69
CA GLN A 53 -22.23 0.89 4.23
C GLN A 53 -21.39 2.02 4.80
N VAL A 54 -20.39 1.68 5.60
CA VAL A 54 -19.51 2.64 6.28
C VAL A 54 -18.09 2.11 6.40
N SER A 55 -17.14 3.02 6.62
CA SER A 55 -15.74 2.75 6.96
C SER A 55 -15.15 4.00 7.62
N SER A 56 -13.97 3.88 8.23
CA SER A 56 -13.19 5.02 8.73
C SER A 56 -11.85 5.18 7.98
N ALA A 57 -11.20 6.33 8.12
CA ALA A 57 -9.86 6.56 7.53
C ALA A 57 -8.81 5.60 8.13
N TYR A 58 -8.99 5.21 9.40
CA TYR A 58 -8.18 4.22 10.08
C TYR A 58 -8.32 2.85 9.42
N ASP A 59 -9.56 2.40 9.20
CA ASP A 59 -9.86 1.10 8.60
C ASP A 59 -9.39 0.98 7.16
N LEU A 60 -9.61 2.03 6.34
CA LEU A 60 -9.09 2.09 4.99
C LEU A 60 -7.55 2.01 4.95
N SER A 61 -6.88 2.57 5.97
CA SER A 61 -5.43 2.43 6.12
C SER A 61 -5.01 1.00 6.47
N LEU A 62 -5.80 0.28 7.29
CA LEU A 62 -5.58 -1.16 7.55
C LEU A 62 -5.68 -1.98 6.27
N PHE A 63 -6.71 -1.73 5.45
CA PHE A 63 -6.90 -2.41 4.16
C PHE A 63 -5.75 -2.15 3.19
N ALA A 64 -5.37 -0.88 3.03
CA ALA A 64 -4.26 -0.52 2.15
C ALA A 64 -2.95 -1.17 2.62
N ARG A 65 -2.63 -1.11 3.93
CA ARG A 65 -1.44 -1.77 4.47
C ARG A 65 -1.44 -3.29 4.23
N SER A 66 -2.59 -3.95 4.41
CA SER A 66 -2.76 -5.38 4.14
C SER A 66 -2.55 -5.70 2.65
N GLY A 67 -3.22 -4.95 1.76
CA GLY A 67 -3.11 -5.11 0.31
C GLY A 67 -1.67 -4.92 -0.18
N LEU A 68 -0.99 -3.87 0.31
CA LEU A 68 0.38 -3.54 -0.07
C LEU A 68 1.42 -4.60 0.31
N GLN A 69 1.10 -5.59 1.14
CA GLN A 69 1.98 -6.76 1.36
C GLN A 69 2.07 -7.66 0.11
N LYS A 70 1.03 -7.66 -0.73
CA LYS A 70 0.93 -8.53 -1.91
C LYS A 70 1.59 -7.86 -3.12
N LYS A 71 2.51 -8.56 -3.79
CA LYS A 71 3.22 -8.03 -4.98
C LYS A 71 2.24 -7.56 -6.05
N ASP A 72 1.26 -8.39 -6.39
CA ASP A 72 0.33 -8.10 -7.48
C ASP A 72 -0.56 -6.89 -7.16
N PHE A 73 -0.95 -6.72 -5.89
CA PHE A 73 -1.69 -5.53 -5.48
C PHE A 73 -0.88 -4.25 -5.70
N ARG A 74 0.41 -4.25 -5.32
CA ARG A 74 1.32 -3.11 -5.56
C ARG A 74 1.45 -2.81 -7.05
N GLU A 75 1.56 -3.86 -7.87
CA GLU A 75 1.62 -3.73 -9.33
C GLU A 75 0.34 -3.10 -9.89
N TYR A 76 -0.83 -3.59 -9.48
CA TYR A 76 -2.11 -3.07 -9.97
C TYR A 76 -2.39 -1.64 -9.52
N CYS A 77 -2.12 -1.28 -8.26
CA CYS A 77 -2.44 0.05 -7.75
C CYS A 77 -1.48 1.14 -8.24
N SER A 78 -0.25 0.77 -8.62
CA SER A 78 0.76 1.68 -9.19
C SER A 78 0.71 1.79 -10.73
N THR A 79 -0.09 0.95 -11.40
CA THR A 79 -0.21 1.00 -12.86
C THR A 79 -0.84 2.32 -13.31
N VAL A 80 -0.09 3.13 -14.07
CA VAL A 80 -0.56 4.45 -14.57
C VAL A 80 -1.46 4.30 -15.78
N ARG A 81 -1.10 3.43 -16.72
CA ARG A 81 -1.84 3.18 -17.97
C ARG A 81 -1.81 1.70 -18.30
N ALA A 82 -2.86 1.21 -18.94
CA ALA A 82 -2.91 -0.13 -19.51
C ALA A 82 -3.67 -0.12 -20.83
N ARG A 83 -3.34 -1.08 -21.71
CA ARG A 83 -4.14 -1.37 -22.89
C ARG A 83 -5.30 -2.28 -22.52
N PHE A 84 -6.50 -1.86 -22.86
CA PHE A 84 -7.73 -2.60 -22.60
C PHE A 84 -8.38 -3.00 -23.93
N PRO A 85 -8.77 -4.27 -24.11
CA PRO A 85 -9.53 -4.69 -25.29
C PRO A 85 -10.84 -3.88 -25.37
N SER A 86 -11.03 -3.14 -26.46
CA SER A 86 -12.20 -2.26 -26.67
C SER A 86 -13.20 -2.82 -27.67
N GLY A 87 -12.82 -3.87 -28.41
CA GLY A 87 -13.68 -4.48 -29.41
C GLY A 87 -12.91 -5.39 -30.35
N THR A 88 -13.58 -5.78 -31.43
CA THR A 88 -12.99 -6.55 -32.53
C THR A 88 -13.32 -5.86 -33.84
N ALA A 89 -12.30 -5.55 -34.64
CA ALA A 89 -12.49 -5.02 -35.99
C ALA A 89 -12.12 -6.06 -37.04
N GLN A 90 -12.78 -5.97 -38.19
CA GLN A 90 -12.44 -6.76 -39.37
C GLN A 90 -11.38 -6.01 -40.17
N LYS A 91 -10.18 -6.60 -40.33
CA LYS A 91 -9.15 -6.06 -41.23
C LYS A 91 -8.97 -6.96 -42.45
N GLY A 92 -9.07 -6.35 -43.64
CA GLY A 92 -8.78 -7.00 -44.92
C GLY A 92 -9.64 -8.24 -45.15
N LYS A 93 -9.03 -9.34 -45.63
CA LYS A 93 -9.68 -10.62 -46.02
C LYS A 93 -10.31 -11.39 -44.83
N GLY A 94 -11.21 -10.76 -44.07
CA GLY A 94 -12.04 -11.41 -43.04
C GLY A 94 -11.30 -11.82 -41.77
N LYS A 95 -10.12 -11.24 -41.47
CA LYS A 95 -9.44 -11.52 -40.20
C LYS A 95 -9.92 -10.56 -39.11
N ALA A 96 -10.58 -11.12 -38.12
CA ALA A 96 -10.89 -10.44 -36.86
C ALA A 96 -9.58 -10.08 -36.13
N VAL A 97 -9.45 -8.81 -35.74
CA VAL A 97 -8.34 -8.31 -34.92
C VAL A 97 -8.92 -7.62 -33.71
N THR A 98 -8.40 -7.95 -32.53
CA THR A 98 -8.77 -7.26 -31.28
C THR A 98 -8.28 -5.82 -31.33
N GLU A 99 -9.20 -4.88 -31.09
CA GLU A 99 -8.88 -3.48 -30.90
C GLU A 99 -8.58 -3.22 -29.43
N TYR A 100 -7.65 -2.29 -29.19
CA TYR A 100 -7.24 -1.90 -27.86
C TYR A 100 -7.38 -0.39 -27.72
N GLN A 101 -7.87 0.02 -26.55
CA GLN A 101 -7.86 1.41 -26.11
C GLN A 101 -6.93 1.56 -24.90
N ASP A 102 -6.28 2.71 -24.78
CA ASP A 102 -5.49 3.03 -23.60
C ASP A 102 -6.42 3.54 -22.48
N ILE A 103 -6.35 2.89 -21.32
CA ILE A 103 -7.00 3.36 -20.10
C ILE A 103 -5.94 3.92 -19.15
N GLN A 104 -6.27 5.02 -18.48
CA GLN A 104 -5.40 5.68 -17.50
C GLN A 104 -5.99 5.58 -16.10
N ASN A 105 -5.11 5.52 -15.10
CA ASN A 105 -5.47 5.52 -13.70
C ASN A 105 -6.11 6.86 -13.28
N THR A 106 -7.24 6.79 -12.59
CA THR A 106 -7.99 7.95 -12.09
C THR A 106 -7.38 8.59 -10.85
N ASN A 107 -6.40 7.95 -10.20
CA ASN A 107 -5.59 8.56 -9.15
C ASN A 107 -4.74 9.70 -9.73
N ARG A 108 -5.13 10.95 -9.45
CA ARG A 108 -4.46 12.14 -10.00
C ARG A 108 -3.08 12.40 -9.44
N LEU A 109 -2.76 11.91 -8.24
CA LEU A 109 -1.38 11.98 -7.75
C LEU A 109 -0.45 11.06 -8.57
N LEU A 110 -0.99 10.00 -9.18
CA LEU A 110 -0.22 9.10 -10.04
C LEU A 110 -0.22 9.52 -11.51
N SER A 111 -1.37 9.98 -12.03
CA SER A 111 -1.53 10.30 -13.46
C SER A 111 -1.37 11.77 -13.81
N GLY A 112 -1.40 12.66 -12.82
CA GLY A 112 -1.45 14.11 -12.99
C GLY A 112 -2.83 14.63 -13.41
N ASP A 113 -3.02 15.93 -13.22
CA ASP A 113 -4.16 16.72 -13.70
C ASP A 113 -3.74 18.19 -13.86
N THR A 114 -4.67 19.05 -14.28
CA THR A 114 -4.45 20.49 -14.53
C THR A 114 -3.93 21.25 -13.31
N ASP A 115 -4.37 20.89 -12.11
CA ASP A 115 -4.04 21.55 -10.85
C ASP A 115 -3.40 20.63 -9.80
N VAL A 116 -3.06 19.40 -10.20
CA VAL A 116 -2.38 18.40 -9.36
C VAL A 116 -1.27 17.74 -10.18
N PRO A 117 0.02 18.05 -9.90
CA PRO A 117 1.10 17.36 -10.57
C PRO A 117 1.23 15.91 -10.07
N VAL A 118 1.94 15.08 -10.83
CA VAL A 118 2.33 13.75 -10.35
C VAL A 118 3.17 13.91 -9.08
N TYR A 119 2.77 13.23 -8.02
CA TYR A 119 3.43 13.34 -6.72
C TYR A 119 4.66 12.42 -6.68
N GLN A 120 5.83 12.99 -6.38
CA GLN A 120 7.08 12.22 -6.36
C GLN A 120 6.99 11.07 -5.35
N GLY A 121 7.32 9.85 -5.79
CA GLY A 121 7.36 8.65 -4.97
C GLY A 121 6.01 7.97 -4.75
N ILE A 122 4.91 8.49 -5.31
CA ILE A 122 3.58 7.87 -5.22
C ILE A 122 3.57 6.48 -5.89
N ALA A 123 2.89 5.52 -5.26
CA ALA A 123 2.78 4.15 -5.76
C ALA A 123 1.35 3.56 -5.62
N GLY A 124 0.32 4.41 -5.59
CA GLY A 124 -1.08 4.00 -5.42
C GLY A 124 -1.81 4.88 -4.40
N VAL A 125 -2.87 4.42 -3.72
CA VAL A 125 -3.53 3.10 -3.79
C VAL A 125 -4.84 3.23 -4.55
N LYS A 126 -5.80 4.02 -4.06
CA LYS A 126 -7.11 4.18 -4.71
C LYS A 126 -7.86 5.44 -4.28
N ASN A 127 -8.57 6.03 -5.23
CA ASN A 127 -9.54 7.11 -5.06
C ASN A 127 -10.99 6.58 -5.03
N GLY A 128 -11.91 7.32 -4.41
CA GLY A 128 -13.35 7.08 -4.43
C GLY A 128 -14.12 8.39 -4.44
N ASN A 129 -15.36 8.36 -4.96
CA ASN A 129 -16.27 9.51 -4.90
C ASN A 129 -17.72 9.04 -5.05
N THR A 130 -18.56 9.36 -4.08
CA THR A 130 -20.02 9.19 -4.14
C THR A 130 -20.71 10.40 -3.52
N THR A 131 -22.04 10.47 -3.64
CA THR A 131 -22.81 11.60 -3.10
C THR A 131 -22.70 11.66 -1.58
N ASN A 132 -22.79 10.51 -0.90
CA ASN A 132 -22.76 10.49 0.57
C ASN A 132 -21.34 10.44 1.15
N ALA A 133 -20.39 9.79 0.48
CA ALA A 133 -19.01 9.69 0.98
C ALA A 133 -18.16 10.94 0.66
N GLY A 134 -18.54 11.72 -0.36
CA GLY A 134 -17.68 12.74 -0.94
C GLY A 134 -16.40 12.13 -1.53
N ALA A 135 -15.40 12.99 -1.77
CA ALA A 135 -14.13 12.56 -2.32
C ALA A 135 -13.28 11.86 -1.25
N THR A 136 -12.80 10.65 -1.55
CA THR A 136 -11.91 9.87 -0.68
C THR A 136 -10.67 9.44 -1.45
N PHE A 137 -9.54 9.33 -0.74
CA PHE A 137 -8.30 8.85 -1.32
C PHE A 137 -7.45 8.17 -0.27
N THR A 138 -6.89 7.01 -0.61
CA THR A 138 -5.80 6.37 0.12
C THR A 138 -4.59 6.26 -0.80
N GLY A 139 -3.47 6.82 -0.37
CA GLY A 139 -2.22 6.85 -1.09
C GLY A 139 -1.08 6.21 -0.33
N VAL A 140 -0.10 5.69 -1.07
CA VAL A 140 1.22 5.31 -0.52
C VAL A 140 2.32 6.00 -1.31
N ALA A 141 3.32 6.53 -0.62
CA ALA A 141 4.49 7.14 -1.25
C ALA A 141 5.79 6.72 -0.55
N GLU A 142 6.87 6.61 -1.31
CA GLU A 142 8.21 6.33 -0.79
C GLU A 142 9.20 7.44 -1.19
N ARG A 143 9.95 7.95 -0.22
CA ARG A 143 11.04 8.93 -0.44
C ARG A 143 12.18 8.66 0.54
N GLY A 144 13.40 8.56 0.04
CA GLY A 144 14.60 8.39 0.87
C GLY A 144 14.54 7.18 1.81
N GLY A 145 13.99 6.05 1.34
CA GLY A 145 13.83 4.81 2.10
C GLY A 145 12.72 4.84 3.17
N LYS A 146 11.93 5.92 3.24
CA LYS A 146 10.75 6.01 4.11
C LYS A 146 9.49 5.79 3.27
N VAL A 147 8.58 4.95 3.77
CA VAL A 147 7.28 4.71 3.16
C VAL A 147 6.19 5.30 4.06
N LEU A 148 5.31 6.11 3.48
CA LEU A 148 4.16 6.68 4.17
C LEU A 148 2.87 6.22 3.49
N LEU A 149 1.83 6.01 4.30
CA LEU A 149 0.46 5.74 3.88
C LEU A 149 -0.42 6.87 4.42
N VAL A 150 -1.24 7.47 3.56
CA VAL A 150 -2.15 8.57 3.91
C VAL A 150 -3.54 8.24 3.40
N THR A 151 -4.54 8.41 4.25
CA THR A 151 -5.97 8.33 3.87
C THR A 151 -6.64 9.66 4.18
N VAL A 152 -7.32 10.23 3.20
CA VAL A 152 -8.17 11.42 3.32
C VAL A 152 -9.59 11.05 2.91
N MET A 153 -10.57 11.49 3.70
CA MET A 153 -11.98 11.27 3.43
C MET A 153 -12.73 12.59 3.55
N ASN A 154 -13.59 12.86 2.58
CA ASN A 154 -14.52 13.99 2.54
C ASN A 154 -13.89 15.33 3.01
N PRO A 155 -12.87 15.85 2.28
CA PRO A 155 -12.24 17.12 2.65
C PRO A 155 -13.30 18.23 2.73
N ALA A 156 -13.19 19.08 3.74
CA ALA A 156 -14.20 20.11 4.03
C ALA A 156 -14.36 21.14 2.89
N LYS A 157 -13.30 21.37 2.10
CA LYS A 157 -13.34 22.26 0.95
C LYS A 157 -13.84 21.52 -0.28
N ALA A 158 -14.90 22.03 -0.89
CA ALA A 158 -15.45 21.52 -2.14
C ALA A 158 -14.73 22.11 -3.37
N GLU A 159 -13.41 21.92 -3.45
CA GLU A 159 -12.59 22.39 -4.58
C GLU A 159 -12.18 21.22 -5.50
N HIS A 160 -11.86 21.54 -6.77
CA HIS A 160 -11.37 20.54 -7.71
C HIS A 160 -10.12 19.85 -7.17
N ASN A 161 -10.10 18.51 -7.25
CA ASN A 161 -9.00 17.68 -6.79
C ASN A 161 -8.56 17.88 -5.33
N GLU A 162 -9.41 18.45 -4.46
CA GLU A 162 -9.01 18.81 -3.09
C GLU A 162 -8.51 17.62 -2.28
N VAL A 163 -9.13 16.44 -2.42
CA VAL A 163 -8.69 15.22 -1.74
C VAL A 163 -7.22 14.86 -2.06
N TYR A 164 -6.78 15.14 -3.29
CA TYR A 164 -5.40 14.90 -3.72
C TYR A 164 -4.46 15.98 -3.20
N LYS A 165 -4.89 17.26 -3.22
CA LYS A 165 -4.12 18.39 -2.68
C LYS A 165 -3.86 18.21 -1.18
N GLU A 166 -4.89 17.87 -0.41
CA GLU A 166 -4.77 17.59 1.02
C GLU A 166 -3.89 16.37 1.28
N THR A 167 -4.03 15.31 0.48
CA THR A 167 -3.15 14.14 0.59
C THR A 167 -1.68 14.49 0.32
N ALA A 168 -1.38 15.28 -0.71
CA ALA A 168 -0.02 15.72 -1.02
C ALA A 168 0.60 16.53 0.12
N LYS A 169 -0.17 17.47 0.71
CA LYS A 169 0.25 18.25 1.89
C LYS A 169 0.57 17.34 3.08
N LEU A 170 -0.28 16.34 3.35
CA LEU A 170 -0.07 15.38 4.43
C LEU A 170 1.17 14.51 4.21
N PHE A 171 1.44 14.09 2.97
CA PHE A 171 2.68 13.39 2.67
C PHE A 171 3.91 14.28 2.85
N ASP A 172 3.88 15.53 2.34
CA ASP A 172 5.00 16.46 2.46
C ASP A 172 5.32 16.75 3.93
N TRP A 173 4.29 16.99 4.74
CA TRP A 173 4.43 17.10 6.19
C TRP A 173 4.98 15.81 6.81
N GLY A 174 4.40 14.67 6.45
CA GLY A 174 4.76 13.36 6.99
C GLY A 174 6.22 13.00 6.73
N PHE A 175 6.75 13.27 5.53
CA PHE A 175 8.16 13.01 5.22
C PHE A 175 9.11 13.90 6.01
N GLN A 176 8.71 15.15 6.29
CA GLN A 176 9.48 16.07 7.14
C GLN A 176 9.44 15.66 8.62
N ALA A 177 8.30 15.16 9.08
CA ALA A 177 8.03 14.77 10.47
C ALA A 177 8.51 13.35 10.82
N ALA A 178 8.65 12.45 9.83
CA ALA A 178 8.99 11.05 10.07
C ALA A 178 10.30 10.87 10.86
N GLY A 179 10.20 10.29 12.06
CA GLY A 179 11.31 10.09 12.99
C GLY A 179 11.59 11.29 13.91
N LYS A 180 10.79 12.36 13.84
CA LYS A 180 10.92 13.57 14.66
C LYS A 180 9.70 13.84 15.56
N VAL A 181 8.63 13.09 15.37
CA VAL A 181 7.37 13.26 16.11
C VAL A 181 7.00 11.97 16.84
N GLN A 182 6.30 12.12 17.96
CA GLN A 182 5.73 11.00 18.68
C GLN A 182 4.43 10.55 18.00
N PRO A 183 4.29 9.26 17.63
CA PRO A 183 3.02 8.74 17.12
C PRO A 183 1.92 8.85 18.17
N VAL A 184 0.71 9.22 17.74
CA VAL A 184 -0.48 9.23 18.59
C VAL A 184 -1.09 7.84 18.79
N GLY A 185 -0.61 6.85 18.04
CA GLY A 185 -1.09 5.48 18.07
C GLY A 185 -0.40 4.63 17.01
N SER A 186 -0.90 3.42 16.83
CA SER A 186 -0.43 2.50 15.79
C SER A 186 -1.61 1.80 15.13
N LEU A 187 -1.43 1.42 13.86
CA LEU A 187 -2.36 0.55 13.16
C LEU A 187 -2.23 -0.88 13.74
N VAL A 188 -3.29 -1.41 14.33
CA VAL A 188 -3.28 -2.74 14.96
C VAL A 188 -2.93 -3.84 13.96
N PRO A 189 -2.15 -4.88 14.33
CA PRO A 189 -1.87 -5.98 13.41
C PRO A 189 -3.14 -6.83 13.14
N PRO A 190 -3.18 -7.62 12.06
CA PRO A 190 -4.27 -8.58 11.84
C PRO A 190 -4.39 -9.60 12.99
N LYS A 191 -5.60 -10.10 13.27
CA LYS A 191 -5.85 -11.08 14.36
C LYS A 191 -4.90 -12.28 14.33
N ASN A 192 -4.63 -12.82 13.15
CA ASN A 192 -3.77 -14.00 12.97
C ASN A 192 -2.29 -13.75 13.30
N ALA A 193 -1.83 -12.49 13.25
CA ALA A 193 -0.47 -12.15 13.65
C ALA A 193 -0.32 -12.08 15.17
N VAL A 194 -1.40 -11.77 15.89
CA VAL A 194 -1.43 -11.70 17.36
C VAL A 194 -1.42 -13.11 17.96
N THR A 195 -2.17 -14.05 17.39
CA THR A 195 -2.19 -15.46 17.84
C THR A 195 -0.93 -16.23 17.46
N ALA A 196 -0.18 -15.79 16.44
CA ALA A 196 1.10 -16.39 16.05
C ALA A 196 2.26 -16.03 17.01
N SER A 197 2.04 -15.19 18.02
CA SER A 197 3.03 -14.89 19.07
C SER A 197 2.67 -15.53 20.42
N PRO A 198 3.14 -16.75 20.71
CA PRO A 198 3.35 -17.21 22.07
C PRO A 198 4.85 -17.20 22.44
N SER A 199 5.15 -16.57 23.59
CA SER A 199 6.29 -16.78 24.50
C SER A 199 7.73 -16.49 24.04
N THR A 200 8.24 -15.32 24.44
CA THR A 200 9.51 -15.23 25.20
C THR A 200 9.31 -14.30 26.40
N SER A 201 8.57 -14.77 27.40
CA SER A 201 8.71 -14.26 28.77
C SER A 201 9.63 -15.22 29.52
N GLY A 202 10.93 -15.02 29.34
CA GLY A 202 11.96 -15.64 30.16
C GLY A 202 12.21 -14.75 31.37
N SER A 203 11.61 -15.12 32.49
CA SER A 203 11.84 -14.56 33.81
C SER A 203 13.34 -14.55 34.15
N ALA A 204 13.94 -13.36 34.29
CA ALA A 204 15.22 -13.20 34.97
C ALA A 204 14.92 -12.66 36.38
N SER A 205 14.62 -13.59 37.27
CA SER A 205 14.62 -13.35 38.71
C SER A 205 16.04 -13.00 39.14
N ALA A 206 16.17 -11.89 39.86
CA ALA A 206 17.41 -11.47 40.49
C ALA A 206 17.84 -12.49 41.55
N SER A 207 19.10 -12.92 41.49
CA SER A 207 19.79 -13.42 42.67
C SER A 207 21.26 -13.00 42.59
N ALA A 208 21.62 -12.09 43.50
CA ALA A 208 22.98 -11.72 43.78
C ALA A 208 23.54 -12.66 44.86
N SER A 209 24.74 -13.20 44.66
CA SER A 209 25.68 -13.47 45.75
C SER A 209 27.10 -13.54 45.23
N ALA A 210 27.99 -12.88 45.98
CA ALA A 210 29.41 -12.69 45.75
C ALA A 210 30.24 -13.93 46.07
N GLY A 211 31.42 -14.04 45.47
CA GLY A 211 32.44 -15.04 45.82
C GLY A 211 33.75 -14.83 45.05
N THR A 212 34.79 -14.50 45.80
CA THR A 212 36.11 -13.98 45.39
C THR A 212 37.11 -15.06 44.93
N SER A 213 38.15 -14.61 44.19
CA SER A 213 39.57 -15.08 44.18
C SER A 213 40.08 -15.88 42.94
N ALA A 214 41.15 -15.36 42.33
CA ALA A 214 41.98 -15.92 41.24
C ALA A 214 43.18 -16.75 41.80
N PRO A 215 44.29 -17.08 41.06
CA PRO A 215 44.58 -17.18 39.61
C PRO A 215 45.39 -18.46 39.19
N ALA A 216 45.58 -18.75 37.88
CA ALA A 216 46.82 -19.33 37.30
C ALA A 216 46.76 -19.43 35.74
N THR A 217 47.91 -19.19 35.10
CA THR A 217 48.26 -18.93 33.69
C THR A 217 48.77 -20.21 32.95
N PRO A 218 49.45 -20.14 31.77
CA PRO A 218 49.07 -19.63 30.44
C PRO A 218 49.34 -20.64 29.29
N GLY A 219 48.81 -20.38 28.08
CA GLY A 219 49.26 -21.02 26.84
C GLY A 219 48.84 -20.23 25.60
N THR A 220 49.80 -19.82 24.76
CA THR A 220 49.63 -19.10 23.48
C THR A 220 50.59 -19.71 22.42
N PRO A 221 50.54 -19.33 21.12
CA PRO A 221 49.95 -20.04 19.97
C PRO A 221 51.06 -20.44 18.93
N PRO A 222 50.79 -20.76 17.63
CA PRO A 222 50.36 -19.83 16.55
C PRO A 222 49.39 -20.52 15.51
N GLY A 223 48.82 -19.90 14.48
CA GLY A 223 48.88 -18.55 13.91
C GLY A 223 47.94 -18.41 12.67
N ALA A 224 47.59 -17.14 12.38
CA ALA A 224 47.36 -16.43 11.10
C ALA A 224 46.90 -17.20 9.83
N ALA A 225 46.07 -16.69 8.90
CA ALA A 225 45.64 -15.34 8.50
C ALA A 225 44.27 -15.45 7.75
N GLY A 226 43.34 -14.49 7.84
CA GLY A 226 43.23 -13.26 7.00
C GLY A 226 42.35 -13.53 5.75
N ALA A 227 41.49 -12.67 5.19
CA ALA A 227 40.91 -11.36 5.49
C ALA A 227 39.71 -11.19 4.51
N GLU A 228 38.66 -10.46 4.88
CA GLU A 228 37.70 -9.86 3.93
C GLU A 228 38.17 -8.44 3.53
N PRO A 229 37.41 -7.56 2.83
CA PRO A 229 36.40 -7.66 1.75
C PRO A 229 36.72 -6.66 0.59
N VAL A 230 35.90 -6.56 -0.48
CA VAL A 230 35.66 -5.35 -1.35
C VAL A 230 34.75 -5.76 -2.53
N ALA A 231 33.95 -4.95 -3.23
CA ALA A 231 33.31 -3.64 -3.08
C ALA A 231 32.46 -3.42 -4.37
N SER A 232 31.49 -2.52 -4.29
CA SER A 232 30.58 -2.04 -5.35
C SER A 232 31.24 -1.62 -6.67
N ALA A 233 30.50 -1.77 -7.77
CA ALA A 233 30.79 -1.07 -9.04
C ALA A 233 29.67 -0.08 -9.38
N ALA A 234 30.07 1.18 -9.54
CA ALA A 234 29.25 2.29 -10.02
C ALA A 234 29.56 2.61 -11.50
N VAL A 235 28.55 3.21 -12.12
CA VAL A 235 28.47 3.94 -13.40
C VAL A 235 29.77 4.49 -13.98
N GLN A 236 29.96 4.30 -15.29
CA GLN A 236 30.77 5.15 -16.15
C GLN A 236 29.88 5.81 -17.21
N GLY A 237 29.80 7.14 -17.15
CA GLY A 237 29.44 8.01 -18.27
C GLY A 237 30.67 8.82 -18.65
N GLY A 238 30.92 8.98 -19.94
CA GLY A 238 32.00 9.82 -20.46
C GLY A 238 31.99 9.80 -21.98
N GLY A 239 31.48 10.87 -22.59
CA GLY A 239 31.63 11.12 -24.02
C GLY A 239 32.93 11.86 -24.33
N HIS A 240 33.39 11.76 -25.58
CA HIS A 240 33.99 12.88 -26.34
C HIS A 240 34.17 12.53 -27.82
N ARG A 241 33.64 13.43 -28.65
CA ARG A 241 34.12 13.99 -29.94
C ARG A 241 34.61 13.06 -31.08
N GLY A 242 33.90 13.23 -32.19
CA GLY A 242 34.34 13.10 -33.59
C GLY A 242 33.35 13.88 -34.44
#